data_AF-A0A8S3X061-F1
#
_entry.id   AF-A0A8S3X061-F1
#
_cell.length_a   1.000
_cell.length_b   1.000
_cell.length_c   1.000
_cell.angle_alpha   90.00
_cell.angle_beta   90.00
_cell.angle_gamma   90.00
#
_symmetry.space_group_name_H-M   'P 1'
#
loop_
_entity.id
_entity.type
_entity.pdbx_description
1 polymer ?
#
loop_
_entity_poly.entity_id
_entity_poly.type
_entity_poly.pdbx_seq_one_letter_code
_entity_poly.pdbx_strand_id
1 'polypeptide(L)'
;MQVKFKDVKQLKEENDCLKSTVKNLNSRLSIMEQHSRMSNLEIQCVPEHRAENIPNIITQIGKITGTKISDADIHKCTRIAKINPENARPRSIIVKFACPWVRDTFLAGVINFNKRNTNEKLNTELKKIHALARATAKKLKYKFVWIKNGRVFLRKTDNTEHIVVRNIEQLEDLQ
;
A
#
# COMPACT_ATOMS: atom_id res chain seq x y z
N MET A 1 -48.05 26.82 18.53
CA MET A 1 -47.24 26.91 17.29
C MET A 1 -45.89 27.60 17.52
N GLN A 2 -45.83 28.70 18.28
CA GLN A 2 -44.59 29.44 18.56
C GLN A 2 -43.53 28.65 19.35
N VAL A 3 -43.92 27.81 20.32
CA VAL A 3 -42.98 26.99 21.12
C VAL A 3 -42.22 26.00 20.23
N LYS A 4 -42.93 25.25 19.38
CA LYS A 4 -42.32 24.31 18.43
C LYS A 4 -41.33 24.99 17.46
N PHE A 5 -41.57 26.24 17.08
CA PHE A 5 -40.66 26.98 16.19
C PHE A 5 -39.37 27.39 16.90
N LYS A 6 -39.46 27.74 18.20
CA LYS A 6 -38.31 28.05 19.05
C LYS A 6 -37.46 26.80 19.30
N ASP A 7 -38.09 25.67 19.57
CA ASP A 7 -37.42 24.38 19.76
C ASP A 7 -36.69 23.94 18.48
N VAL A 8 -37.32 24.07 17.31
CA VAL A 8 -36.69 23.74 16.02
C VAL A 8 -35.47 24.62 15.73
N LYS A 9 -35.49 25.89 16.15
CA LYS A 9 -34.35 26.79 15.98
C LYS A 9 -33.19 26.39 16.90
N GLN A 10 -33.47 26.16 18.19
CA GLN A 10 -32.47 25.71 19.15
C GLN A 10 -31.85 24.37 18.71
N LEU A 11 -32.68 23.42 18.29
CA LEU A 11 -32.21 22.12 17.81
C LEU A 11 -31.32 22.24 16.56
N LYS A 12 -31.57 23.20 15.66
CA LYS A 12 -30.69 23.45 14.50
C LYS A 12 -29.34 24.03 14.94
N GLU A 13 -29.34 25.01 15.84
CA GLU A 13 -28.13 25.61 16.38
C GLU A 13 -27.26 24.58 17.12
N GLU A 14 -27.88 23.74 17.95
CA GLU A 14 -27.22 22.62 18.62
C GLU A 14 -26.67 21.60 17.62
N ASN A 15 -27.43 21.26 16.57
CA ASN A 15 -26.99 20.32 15.53
C ASN A 15 -25.77 20.84 14.75
N ASP A 16 -25.75 22.13 14.41
CA ASP A 16 -24.61 22.74 13.73
C ASP A 16 -23.38 22.81 14.63
N CYS A 17 -23.58 23.08 15.93
CA CYS A 17 -22.53 22.99 16.94
C CYS A 17 -21.97 21.55 17.08
N LEU A 18 -22.86 20.56 17.15
CA LEU A 18 -22.49 19.14 17.22
C LEU A 18 -21.73 18.68 15.97
N LYS A 19 -22.18 19.06 14.77
CA LYS A 19 -21.46 18.76 13.52
C LYS A 19 -20.05 19.34 13.51
N SER A 20 -19.89 20.57 13.99
CA SER A 20 -18.57 21.21 14.12
C SER A 20 -17.67 20.43 15.09
N THR A 21 -18.22 20.02 16.23
CA THR A 21 -17.50 19.23 17.24
C THR A 21 -17.10 17.85 16.69
N VAL A 22 -18.01 17.13 16.01
CA VAL A 22 -17.72 15.85 15.37
C VAL A 22 -16.62 16.00 14.33
N LYS A 23 -16.64 17.08 13.53
CA LYS A 23 -15.56 17.37 12.58
C LYS A 23 -14.22 17.55 13.29
N ASN A 24 -14.17 18.32 14.38
CA ASN A 24 -12.94 18.52 15.16
C ASN A 24 -12.42 17.20 15.77
N LEU A 25 -13.31 16.40 16.37
CA LEU A 25 -12.97 15.11 16.95
C LEU A 25 -12.42 14.14 15.90
N ASN A 26 -13.04 14.06 14.72
CA ASN A 26 -12.55 13.25 13.61
C ASN A 26 -11.14 13.69 13.15
N SER A 27 -10.87 14.99 13.12
CA SER A 27 -9.53 15.50 12.81
C SER A 27 -8.49 15.10 13.87
N ARG A 28 -8.84 15.22 15.16
CA ARG A 28 -7.96 14.81 16.27
C ARG A 28 -7.71 13.30 16.27
N LEU A 29 -8.74 12.50 16.05
CA LEU A 29 -8.65 11.05 15.94
C LEU A 29 -7.72 10.65 14.78
N SER A 30 -7.87 11.29 13.62
CA SER A 30 -6.99 11.04 12.45
C SER A 30 -5.51 11.29 12.79
N ILE A 31 -5.20 12.38 13.50
CA ILE A 31 -3.83 12.68 13.94
C ILE A 31 -3.31 11.61 14.90
N MET A 32 -4.13 11.19 15.87
CA MET A 32 -3.75 10.14 16.82
C MET A 32 -3.49 8.80 16.14
N GLU A 33 -4.31 8.41 15.17
CA GLU A 33 -4.08 7.18 14.40
C GLU A 33 -2.86 7.28 13.49
N GLN A 34 -2.53 8.47 12.95
CA GLN A 34 -1.28 8.67 12.21
C GLN A 34 -0.08 8.51 13.13
N HIS A 35 -0.13 9.12 14.32
CA HIS A 35 0.91 9.02 15.33
C HIS A 35 1.13 7.57 15.79
N SER A 36 0.06 6.80 15.98
CA SER A 36 0.16 5.38 16.37
C SER A 36 0.82 4.49 15.30
N ARG A 37 0.81 4.93 14.03
CA ARG A 37 1.41 4.26 12.87
C ARG A 37 2.77 4.86 12.46
N MET A 38 3.27 5.85 13.21
CA MET A 38 4.46 6.60 12.83
C MET A 38 5.75 5.76 12.80
N SER A 39 5.83 4.62 13.48
CA SER A 39 6.98 3.70 13.31
C SER A 39 6.65 2.46 12.47
N ASN A 40 5.51 2.46 11.78
CA ASN A 40 5.09 1.31 10.97
C ASN A 40 5.58 1.42 9.53
N LEU A 41 5.85 0.27 8.91
CA LEU A 41 6.15 0.13 7.49
C LEU A 41 5.41 -1.10 6.91
N GLU A 42 4.80 -0.93 5.74
CA GLU A 42 4.17 -2.02 4.99
C GLU A 42 5.10 -2.54 3.89
N ILE A 43 5.35 -3.84 3.90
CA ILE A 43 6.09 -4.55 2.85
C ILE A 43 5.13 -5.50 2.16
N GLN A 44 5.03 -5.36 0.85
CA GLN A 44 4.04 -6.05 0.04
C GLN A 44 4.73 -6.94 -1.00
N CYS A 45 4.02 -7.96 -1.47
CA CYS A 45 4.50 -8.88 -2.51
C CYS A 45 5.67 -9.77 -2.09
N VAL A 46 5.84 -10.01 -0.79
CA VAL A 46 6.78 -11.02 -0.29
C VAL A 46 6.13 -12.39 -0.42
N PRO A 47 6.73 -13.36 -1.14
CA PRO A 47 6.23 -14.74 -1.23
C PRO A 47 5.96 -15.37 0.14
N GLU A 48 4.94 -16.20 0.25
CA GLU A 48 4.56 -16.88 1.51
C GLU A 48 5.15 -18.29 1.57
N HIS A 49 5.70 -18.66 2.72
CA HIS A 49 6.21 -20.01 3.00
C HIS A 49 5.65 -20.51 4.33
N ARG A 50 5.40 -21.83 4.45
CA ARG A 50 4.79 -22.43 5.67
C ARG A 50 5.61 -22.18 6.94
N ALA A 51 6.94 -22.18 6.83
CA ALA A 51 7.88 -21.98 7.93
C ALA A 51 8.68 -20.68 7.76
N GLU A 52 8.00 -19.58 7.44
CA GLU A 52 8.65 -18.29 7.26
C GLU A 52 8.99 -17.62 8.60
N ASN A 53 10.17 -16.99 8.65
CA ASN A 53 10.57 -16.12 9.76
C ASN A 53 10.55 -14.67 9.26
N ILE A 54 9.51 -13.92 9.63
CA ILE A 54 9.32 -12.55 9.13
C ILE A 54 10.42 -11.59 9.60
N PRO A 55 10.85 -11.57 10.88
CA PRO A 55 11.98 -10.76 11.32
C PRO A 55 13.25 -10.98 10.48
N ASN A 56 13.58 -12.24 10.16
CA ASN A 56 14.73 -12.55 9.31
C ASN A 56 14.61 -11.94 7.91
N ILE A 57 13.40 -11.89 7.33
CA ILE A 57 13.17 -11.24 6.03
C ILE A 57 13.49 -9.74 6.13
N ILE A 58 13.08 -9.08 7.21
CA ILE A 58 13.38 -7.64 7.43
C ILE A 58 14.88 -7.42 7.56
N THR A 59 15.56 -8.24 8.34
CA THR A 59 17.01 -8.18 8.52
C THR A 59 17.76 -8.46 7.20
N GLN A 60 17.27 -9.37 6.37
CA GLN A 60 17.82 -9.62 5.03
C GLN A 60 17.65 -8.43 4.09
N ILE A 61 16.46 -7.81 4.05
CA ILE A 61 16.24 -6.57 3.27
C ILE A 61 17.17 -5.46 3.79
N GLY A 62 17.34 -5.36 5.10
CA GLY A 62 18.27 -4.42 5.71
C GLY A 62 19.69 -4.61 5.18
N LYS A 63 20.22 -5.84 5.25
CA LYS A 63 21.54 -6.19 4.72
C LYS A 63 21.72 -5.83 3.25
N ILE A 64 20.73 -6.15 2.39
CA ILE A 64 20.77 -5.85 0.95
C ILE A 64 20.78 -4.34 0.68
N THR A 65 19.99 -3.58 1.45
CA THR A 65 19.86 -2.13 1.30
C THR A 65 20.97 -1.33 1.97
N GLY A 66 21.88 -1.99 2.68
CA GLY A 66 22.94 -1.36 3.45
C GLY A 66 22.48 -0.75 4.77
N THR A 67 21.31 -1.14 5.28
CA THR A 67 20.78 -0.69 6.57
C THR A 67 21.00 -1.77 7.64
N LYS A 68 21.65 -1.39 8.74
CA LYS A 68 21.88 -2.30 9.87
C LYS A 68 20.63 -2.31 10.74
N ILE A 69 19.85 -3.39 10.65
CA ILE A 69 18.68 -3.63 11.49
C ILE A 69 19.00 -4.81 12.41
N SER A 70 18.79 -4.60 13.71
CA SER A 70 18.88 -5.62 14.75
C SER A 70 17.47 -6.05 15.19
N ASP A 71 17.37 -7.17 15.90
CA ASP A 71 16.07 -7.63 16.41
C ASP A 71 15.46 -6.65 17.43
N ALA A 72 16.30 -5.91 18.16
CA ALA A 72 15.86 -4.88 19.10
C ALA A 72 15.17 -3.68 18.42
N ASP A 73 15.47 -3.47 17.14
CA ASP A 73 14.85 -2.41 16.34
C ASP A 73 13.44 -2.75 15.87
N ILE A 74 13.02 -4.02 15.97
CA ILE A 74 11.73 -4.52 15.51
C ILE A 74 10.82 -4.77 16.72
N HIS A 75 9.84 -3.89 16.93
CA HIS A 75 8.86 -4.05 18.00
C HIS A 75 7.83 -5.14 17.66
N LYS A 76 7.33 -5.15 16.41
CA LYS A 76 6.36 -6.16 15.95
C LYS A 76 6.51 -6.38 14.46
N CYS A 77 6.39 -7.62 14.01
CA CYS A 77 6.44 -7.96 12.60
C CYS A 77 5.48 -9.10 12.28
N THR A 78 4.46 -8.83 11.46
CA THR A 78 3.39 -9.80 11.20
C THR A 78 2.81 -9.64 9.80
N ARG A 79 2.34 -10.74 9.20
CA ARG A 79 1.47 -10.65 8.02
C ARG A 79 0.07 -10.16 8.39
N ILE A 80 -0.53 -9.37 7.52
CA ILE A 80 -1.89 -8.86 7.67
C ILE A 80 -2.86 -9.70 6.84
N ALA A 81 -4.04 -9.97 7.41
CA ALA A 81 -5.12 -10.65 6.72
C ALA A 81 -5.53 -9.89 5.45
N LYS A 82 -5.93 -10.62 4.41
CA LYS A 82 -6.45 -10.00 3.20
C LYS A 82 -7.88 -9.53 3.46
N ILE A 83 -8.25 -8.37 2.91
CA ILE A 83 -9.65 -7.92 2.88
C ILE A 83 -10.50 -8.89 2.06
N ASN A 84 -9.96 -9.36 0.92
CA ASN A 84 -10.57 -10.41 0.10
C ASN A 84 -9.69 -11.67 0.15
N PRO A 85 -10.14 -12.76 0.83
CA PRO A 85 -9.39 -14.00 0.95
C PRO A 85 -9.02 -14.66 -0.39
N GLU A 86 -9.91 -14.54 -1.39
CA GLU A 86 -9.78 -15.15 -2.71
C GLU A 86 -8.67 -14.53 -3.59
N ASN A 87 -8.07 -13.42 -3.14
CA ASN A 87 -7.02 -12.76 -3.89
C ASN A 87 -5.73 -13.59 -3.86
N ALA A 88 -5.26 -14.03 -5.03
CA ALA A 88 -4.02 -14.80 -5.18
C ALA A 88 -2.74 -14.04 -4.73
N ARG A 89 -2.80 -12.72 -4.56
CA ARG A 89 -1.65 -11.93 -4.09
C ARG A 89 -1.27 -12.30 -2.64
N PRO A 90 0.02 -12.46 -2.31
CA PRO A 90 0.44 -12.78 -0.95
C PRO A 90 0.09 -11.65 0.03
N ARG A 91 -0.14 -12.03 1.30
CA ARG A 91 -0.44 -11.12 2.42
C ARG A 91 0.70 -10.13 2.65
N SER A 92 0.38 -8.87 2.89
CA SER A 92 1.37 -7.84 3.25
C SER A 92 1.97 -8.13 4.62
N ILE A 93 3.24 -7.77 4.81
CA ILE A 93 3.90 -7.72 6.11
C ILE A 93 3.80 -6.29 6.64
N ILE A 94 3.39 -6.12 7.89
CA ILE A 94 3.53 -4.87 8.64
C ILE A 94 4.64 -5.06 9.67
N VAL A 95 5.61 -4.15 9.63
CA VAL A 95 6.67 -4.02 10.63
C VAL A 95 6.38 -2.77 11.45
N LYS A 96 6.44 -2.86 12.77
CA LYS A 96 6.52 -1.74 13.68
C LYS A 96 7.95 -1.69 14.21
N PHE A 97 8.67 -0.63 13.88
CA PHE A 97 10.01 -0.38 14.38
C PHE A 97 9.96 0.24 15.79
N ALA A 98 11.09 0.14 16.51
CA ALA A 98 11.27 0.72 17.83
C ALA A 98 10.98 2.23 17.85
N CYS A 99 11.39 2.95 16.80
CA CYS A 99 11.11 4.37 16.64
C CYS A 99 10.99 4.79 15.16
N PRO A 100 10.41 5.97 14.87
CA PRO A 100 10.25 6.48 13.50
C PRO A 100 11.59 6.68 12.77
N TRP A 101 12.65 6.99 13.51
CA TRP A 101 13.97 7.21 12.93
C TRP A 101 14.51 5.95 12.25
N VAL A 102 14.40 4.78 12.90
CA VAL A 102 14.80 3.50 12.29
C VAL A 102 13.97 3.19 11.04
N ARG A 103 12.64 3.43 11.10
CA ARG A 103 11.76 3.28 9.93
C ARG A 103 12.24 4.14 8.76
N ASP A 104 12.59 5.40 9.02
CA ASP A 104 13.01 6.35 7.99
C ASP A 104 14.38 6.01 7.42
N THR A 105 15.33 5.59 8.26
CA THR A 105 16.63 5.07 7.82
C THR A 105 16.47 3.85 6.92
N PHE A 106 15.61 2.90 7.31
CA PHE A 106 15.32 1.71 6.50
C PHE A 106 14.73 2.10 5.14
N LEU A 107 13.71 2.98 5.14
CA LEU A 107 13.06 3.47 3.92
C LEU A 107 14.04 4.23 3.00
N ALA A 108 14.87 5.10 3.56
CA ALA A 108 15.90 5.82 2.83
C ALA A 108 16.93 4.87 2.21
N GLY A 109 17.32 3.80 2.93
CA GLY A 109 18.17 2.73 2.42
C GLY A 109 17.57 2.05 1.19
N VAL A 110 16.30 1.67 1.25
CA VAL A 110 15.58 1.09 0.11
C VAL A 110 15.52 2.07 -1.08
N ILE A 111 15.23 3.35 -0.85
CA ILE A 111 15.18 4.37 -1.90
C ILE A 111 16.55 4.52 -2.57
N ASN A 112 17.62 4.60 -1.78
CA ASN A 112 18.98 4.73 -2.28
C ASN A 112 19.45 3.47 -3.02
N PHE A 113 19.09 2.28 -2.52
CA PHE A 113 19.31 1.03 -3.22
C PHE A 113 18.65 1.06 -4.60
N ASN A 114 17.40 1.50 -4.71
CA ASN A 114 16.69 1.57 -6.00
C ASN A 114 17.27 2.61 -6.96
N LYS A 115 17.83 3.71 -6.45
CA LYS A 115 18.54 4.71 -7.26
C LYS A 115 19.84 4.16 -7.83
N ARG A 116 20.56 3.34 -7.08
CA ARG A 116 21.81 2.70 -7.51
C ARG A 116 21.56 1.49 -8.42
N ASN A 117 20.47 0.77 -8.19
CA ASN A 117 20.10 -0.45 -8.92
C ASN A 117 18.90 -0.18 -9.83
N THR A 118 19.12 0.60 -10.89
CA THR A 118 18.05 1.04 -11.80
C THR A 118 17.31 -0.12 -12.47
N ASN A 119 18.02 -1.21 -12.78
CA ASN A 119 17.47 -2.39 -13.47
C ASN A 119 16.86 -3.42 -12.49
N GLU A 120 17.27 -3.40 -11.23
CA GLU A 120 16.88 -4.39 -10.21
C GLU A 120 16.42 -3.69 -8.92
N LYS A 121 15.34 -2.92 -9.05
CA LYS A 121 14.75 -2.21 -7.92
C LYS A 121 14.04 -3.20 -6.98
N LEU A 122 14.16 -2.98 -5.68
CA LEU A 122 13.31 -3.56 -4.64
C LEU A 122 11.90 -2.94 -4.65
N ASN A 123 11.72 -1.81 -5.35
CA ASN A 123 10.40 -1.27 -5.59
C ASN A 123 9.69 -2.05 -6.70
N THR A 124 8.37 -1.91 -6.71
CA THR A 124 7.52 -2.46 -7.74
C THR A 124 7.16 -1.35 -8.72
N GLU A 125 8.09 -0.90 -9.58
CA GLU A 125 7.68 -0.24 -10.84
C GLU A 125 6.63 -1.11 -11.55
N LEU A 126 6.81 -2.42 -11.45
CA LEU A 126 5.84 -3.41 -11.90
C LEU A 126 4.47 -3.32 -11.19
N LYS A 127 4.32 -2.78 -9.97
CA LYS A 127 2.97 -2.56 -9.38
C LYS A 127 2.28 -1.39 -10.03
N LYS A 128 3.00 -0.30 -10.33
CA LYS A 128 2.38 0.84 -11.03
C LYS A 128 1.96 0.39 -12.41
N ILE A 129 2.87 -0.23 -13.16
CA ILE A 129 2.57 -0.79 -14.49
C ILE A 129 1.47 -1.84 -14.41
N HIS A 130 1.50 -2.77 -13.47
CA HIS A 130 0.45 -3.80 -13.35
C HIS A 130 -0.89 -3.25 -12.88
N ALA A 131 -0.91 -2.30 -11.92
CA ALA A 131 -2.14 -1.67 -11.47
C ALA A 131 -2.78 -0.87 -12.60
N LEU A 132 -1.97 -0.09 -13.32
CA LEU A 132 -2.42 0.66 -14.48
C LEU A 132 -2.84 -0.27 -15.61
N ALA A 133 -2.07 -1.32 -15.91
CA ALA A 133 -2.42 -2.34 -16.89
C ALA A 133 -3.75 -3.03 -16.56
N ARG A 134 -4.04 -3.32 -15.29
CA ARG A 134 -5.35 -3.86 -14.86
C ARG A 134 -6.48 -2.85 -15.03
N ALA A 135 -6.25 -1.58 -14.74
CA ALA A 135 -7.24 -0.52 -14.96
C ALA A 135 -7.53 -0.34 -16.46
N THR A 136 -6.49 -0.23 -17.29
CA THR A 136 -6.56 -0.14 -18.75
C THR A 136 -7.21 -1.38 -19.35
N ALA A 137 -6.85 -2.59 -18.89
CA ALA A 137 -7.47 -3.84 -19.32
C ALA A 137 -8.98 -3.85 -19.06
N LYS A 138 -9.43 -3.36 -17.90
CA LYS A 138 -10.86 -3.24 -17.58
C LYS A 138 -11.56 -2.24 -18.50
N LYS A 139 -10.93 -1.08 -18.76
CA LYS A 139 -11.45 -0.03 -19.65
C LYS A 139 -11.59 -0.53 -21.11
N LEU A 140 -10.57 -1.23 -21.61
CA LEU A 140 -10.45 -1.68 -23.00
C LEU A 140 -10.93 -3.13 -23.23
N LYS A 141 -11.51 -3.75 -22.20
CA LYS A 141 -12.06 -5.12 -22.21
C LYS A 141 -11.05 -6.19 -22.62
N TYR A 142 -9.81 -6.10 -22.11
CA TYR A 142 -8.86 -7.20 -22.20
C TYR A 142 -9.26 -8.33 -21.24
N LYS A 143 -9.27 -9.57 -21.73
CA LYS A 143 -9.65 -10.75 -20.94
C LYS A 143 -8.59 -11.15 -19.91
N PHE A 144 -7.30 -10.94 -20.21
CA PHE A 144 -6.22 -11.43 -19.34
C PHE A 144 -5.18 -10.36 -19.03
N VAL A 145 -4.76 -10.31 -17.76
CA VAL A 145 -3.60 -9.56 -17.26
C VAL A 145 -2.82 -10.45 -16.30
N TRP A 146 -1.53 -10.66 -16.53
CA TRP A 146 -0.70 -11.48 -15.65
C TRP A 146 0.75 -11.00 -15.60
N ILE A 147 1.52 -11.54 -14.65
CA ILE A 147 2.95 -11.27 -14.49
C ILE A 147 3.72 -12.58 -14.67
N LYS A 148 4.78 -12.56 -15.47
CA LYS A 148 5.73 -13.67 -15.62
C LYS A 148 7.14 -13.13 -15.79
N ASN A 149 8.12 -13.68 -15.06
CA ASN A 149 9.53 -13.27 -15.14
C ASN A 149 9.74 -11.75 -15.01
N GLY A 150 9.03 -11.10 -14.08
CA GLY A 150 9.16 -9.65 -13.85
C GLY A 150 8.58 -8.76 -14.95
N ARG A 151 7.77 -9.30 -15.88
CA ARG A 151 7.11 -8.53 -16.96
C ARG A 151 5.59 -8.64 -16.83
N VAL A 152 4.87 -7.55 -17.15
CA VAL A 152 3.40 -7.51 -17.18
C VAL A 152 2.92 -7.85 -18.59
N PHE A 153 1.89 -8.68 -18.67
CA PHE A 153 1.30 -9.14 -19.92
C PHE A 153 -0.19 -8.79 -19.98
N LEU A 154 -0.65 -8.40 -21.17
CA LEU A 154 -2.05 -8.15 -21.51
C LEU A 154 -2.47 -9.07 -22.66
N ARG A 155 -3.70 -9.58 -22.66
CA ARG A 155 -4.24 -10.32 -23.81
C ARG A 155 -5.73 -10.08 -23.94
N LYS A 156 -6.18 -9.78 -25.17
CA LYS A 156 -7.56 -9.33 -25.42
C LYS A 156 -8.55 -10.49 -25.38
N THR A 157 -8.25 -11.58 -26.08
CA THR A 157 -9.05 -12.83 -26.08
C THR A 157 -8.14 -14.06 -26.12
N ASP A 158 -8.71 -15.26 -26.02
CA ASP A 158 -7.97 -16.53 -26.06
C ASP A 158 -7.27 -16.80 -27.40
N ASN A 159 -7.64 -16.06 -28.45
CA ASN A 159 -7.13 -16.24 -29.82
C ASN A 159 -6.17 -15.12 -30.26
N THR A 160 -6.04 -14.02 -29.50
CA THR A 160 -5.11 -12.93 -29.84
C THR A 160 -3.74 -13.19 -29.25
N GLU A 161 -2.69 -12.59 -29.80
CA GLU A 161 -1.39 -12.59 -29.14
C GLU A 161 -1.40 -11.76 -27.83
N HIS A 162 -0.38 -11.99 -27.01
CA HIS A 162 -0.18 -11.26 -25.76
C HIS A 162 0.73 -10.05 -25.99
N ILE A 163 0.45 -8.96 -25.30
CA ILE A 163 1.23 -7.73 -25.30
C ILE A 163 2.06 -7.71 -24.02
N VAL A 164 3.37 -7.54 -24.16
CA VAL A 164 4.26 -7.28 -23.01
C VAL A 164 4.28 -5.78 -22.73
N VAL A 165 3.85 -5.38 -21.54
CA VAL A 165 3.85 -3.99 -21.09
C VAL A 165 5.20 -3.68 -20.45
N ARG A 166 5.99 -2.83 -21.12
CA ARG A 166 7.37 -2.48 -20.73
C ARG A 166 7.46 -1.22 -19.89
N ASN A 167 6.56 -0.27 -20.11
CA ASN A 167 6.51 1.02 -19.42
C ASN A 167 5.06 1.51 -19.29
N ILE A 168 4.88 2.69 -18.71
CA ILE A 168 3.55 3.27 -18.47
C ILE A 168 3.01 3.90 -19.76
N GLU A 169 3.87 4.52 -20.58
CA GLU A 169 3.49 5.18 -21.83
C GLU A 169 2.82 4.19 -22.80
N GLN A 170 3.33 2.95 -22.89
CA GLN A 170 2.73 1.89 -23.70
C GLN A 170 1.29 1.55 -23.28
N LEU A 171 0.87 1.84 -22.04
CA LEU A 171 -0.53 1.66 -21.61
C LEU A 171 -1.43 2.83 -22.01
N GLU A 172 -0.85 4.02 -22.21
CA GLU A 172 -1.55 5.21 -22.68
C GLU A 172 -1.81 5.10 -24.19
N ASP A 173 -0.86 4.56 -24.95
CA ASP A 173 -0.97 4.31 -26.40
C ASP A 173 -1.98 3.19 -26.76
N LEU A 174 -2.43 2.40 -25.77
CA LEU A 174 -3.46 1.38 -25.97
C LEU A 174 -4.89 1.94 -25.95
N GLN A 175 -5.08 3.21 -25.56
CA GLN A 175 -6.40 3.87 -25.49
C GLN A 175 -7.05 4.09 -26.85
#